data_AF-A0A961DIT2-F1
#
_entry.id   AF-A0A961DIT2-F1
#
_cell.length_a   1.000
_cell.length_b   1.000
_cell.length_c   1.000
_cell.angle_alpha   90.00
_cell.angle_beta   90.00
_cell.angle_gamma   90.00
#
_symmetry.space_group_name_H-M   'P 1'
#
loop_
_entity.id
_entity.type
_entity.pdbx_description
1 polymer ?
#
loop_
_entity_poly.entity_id
_entity_poly.type
_entity_poly.pdbx_seq_one_letter_code
_entity_poly.pdbx_strand_id
1 'polypeptide(L)' 'MPMTLDRPQVGVAETRPEVRWHPHQAGVWVAYQGDRFVGMVEELWRRGFTATTGLGRRLGHFSTLHEAKAALEDAVAVE' A
#
# COMPACT_ATOMS: atom_id res chain seq x y z
N MET A 1 16.16 -41.12 17.88
CA MET A 1 14.96 -40.29 17.71
C MET A 1 15.39 -38.82 17.70
N PRO A 2 15.62 -38.17 16.53
CA PRO A 2 15.84 -36.73 16.53
C PRO A 2 14.49 -36.02 16.49
N MET A 3 14.18 -35.31 17.58
CA MET A 3 13.12 -34.31 17.65
C MET A 3 13.45 -33.20 16.64
N THR A 4 12.75 -33.18 15.51
CA THR A 4 12.78 -32.03 14.60
C THR A 4 12.11 -30.87 15.32
N LEU A 5 12.91 -29.88 15.72
CA LEU A 5 12.42 -28.59 16.16
C LEU A 5 11.65 -28.00 14.96
N ASP A 6 10.33 -27.90 15.08
CA ASP A 6 9.48 -27.14 14.16
C ASP A 6 9.93 -25.68 14.25
N ARG A 7 10.89 -25.33 13.40
CA ARG A 7 11.32 -23.96 13.20
C ARG A 7 10.12 -23.30 12.52
N PRO A 8 9.43 -22.33 13.14
CA PRO A 8 8.37 -21.62 12.46
C PRO A 8 8.99 -21.03 11.20
N GLN A 9 8.49 -21.45 10.04
CA GLN A 9 8.77 -20.81 8.76
C GLN A 9 8.29 -19.37 8.89
N VAL A 10 9.18 -18.49 9.32
CA VAL A 10 9.07 -17.06 9.03
C VAL A 10 9.05 -17.02 7.51
N GLY A 11 7.85 -16.91 6.95
CA GLY A 11 7.66 -16.72 5.53
C GLY A 11 8.62 -15.61 5.12
N VAL A 12 9.52 -15.95 4.19
CA VAL A 12 10.36 -14.96 3.54
C VAL A 12 9.37 -14.08 2.79
N ALA A 13 8.85 -13.07 3.46
CA ALA A 13 8.22 -11.95 2.83
C ALA A 13 9.33 -11.37 1.97
N GLU A 14 9.28 -11.73 0.69
CA GLU A 14 10.02 -11.06 -0.37
C GLU A 14 10.05 -9.59 0.01
N THR A 15 11.24 -9.01 0.13
CA THR A 15 11.45 -7.61 0.53
C THR A 15 10.93 -6.71 -0.59
N ARG A 16 9.63 -6.79 -0.87
CA ARG A 16 8.89 -5.73 -1.53
C ARG A 16 9.01 -4.57 -0.57
N PRO A 17 9.52 -3.43 -1.04
CA PRO A 17 9.75 -2.30 -0.18
C PRO A 17 8.40 -1.93 0.48
N GLU A 18 8.34 -2.14 1.79
CA GLU A 18 7.10 -2.24 2.55
C GLU A 18 6.41 -0.87 2.54
N VAL A 19 5.27 -0.77 1.85
CA VAL A 19 4.50 0.48 1.77
C VAL A 19 3.76 0.68 3.09
N ARG A 20 4.19 1.68 3.85
CA ARG A 20 3.56 2.11 5.09
C ARG A 20 2.47 3.11 4.79
N TRP A 21 1.25 2.78 5.22
CA TRP A 21 0.09 3.64 5.08
C TRP A 21 -0.15 4.43 6.35
N HIS A 22 -0.17 5.76 6.23
CA HIS A 22 -0.42 6.68 7.31
C HIS A 22 -1.75 7.43 7.07
N PRO A 23 -2.73 7.34 7.98
CA PRO A 23 -3.91 8.20 7.91
C PRO A 23 -3.48 9.65 8.16
N HIS A 24 -3.72 10.54 7.20
CA HIS A 24 -3.30 11.95 7.32
C HIS A 24 -4.46 12.85 7.77
N GLN A 25 -5.63 12.67 7.16
CA GLN A 25 -6.85 13.43 7.45
C GLN A 25 -8.08 12.60 7.12
N ALA A 26 -9.28 13.07 7.47
CA ALA A 26 -10.51 12.32 7.27
C ALA A 26 -10.70 11.95 5.78
N GLY A 27 -10.65 10.65 5.47
CA GLY A 27 -10.72 10.17 4.10
C GLY A 27 -9.42 10.29 3.31
N VAL A 28 -8.25 10.55 3.91
CA VAL A 28 -6.97 10.59 3.17
C VAL A 28 -5.93 9.72 3.85
N TRP A 29 -5.34 8.82 3.06
CA TRP A 29 -4.27 7.92 3.46
C TRP A 29 -3.06 8.17 2.60
N VAL A 30 -1.92 8.40 3.23
CA VAL A 30 -0.65 8.62 2.55
C VAL A 30 0.17 7.34 2.61
N ALA A 31 0.78 6.96 1.49
CA ALA A 31 1.69 5.85 1.36
C ALA A 31 3.14 6.34 1.37
N TYR A 32 3.93 5.75 2.25
CA TYR A 32 5.38 5.94 2.34
C TYR A 32 6.09 4.61 2.11
N GLN A 33 7.19 4.65 1.39
CA GLN A 33 8.11 3.53 1.24
C GLN A 33 9.41 3.90 1.96
N GLY A 34 9.61 3.33 3.15
CA GLY A 34 10.65 3.83 4.07
C GLY A 34 10.36 5.29 4.46
N ASP A 35 11.26 6.21 4.08
CA ASP A 35 11.11 7.66 4.30
C ASP A 35 10.57 8.40 3.06
N ARG A 36 10.37 7.69 1.94
CA ARG A 36 9.95 8.29 0.67
C ARG A 36 8.44 8.29 0.54
N PHE A 37 7.84 9.45 0.31
CA PHE A 37 6.44 9.54 -0.11
C PHE A 37 6.28 8.91 -1.51
N VAL A 38 5.40 7.91 -1.61
CA VAL A 38 5.16 7.18 -2.86
C VAL A 38 3.75 7.40 -3.41
N GLY A 39 2.85 7.97 -2.62
CA GLY A 39 1.55 8.43 -3.09
C GLY A 39 0.53 8.58 -1.97
N MET A 40 -0.72 8.76 -2.35
CA MET A 40 -1.84 8.92 -1.43
C MET A 40 -3.12 8.36 -2.04
N VAL A 41 -4.06 8.02 -1.17
CA VAL A 41 -5.42 7.64 -1.50
C VAL A 41 -6.36 8.59 -0.80
N GLU A 42 -7.31 9.12 -1.54
CA GLU A 42 -8.31 10.08 -1.09
C GLU A 42 -9.71 9.48 -1.29
N GLU A 43 -10.51 9.45 -0.25
CA GLU A 43 -11.93 9.14 -0.28
C GLU A 43 -12.69 10.35 -0.80
N LEU A 44 -13.32 10.18 -1.94
CA LEU A 44 -14.32 11.10 -2.43
C LEU A 44 -15.68 10.69 -1.86
N TRP A 45 -16.21 11.53 -0.97
CA TRP A 45 -17.52 11.35 -0.33
C TRP A 45 -18.60 10.95 -1.34
N ARG A 46 -19.20 9.77 -1.14
CA ARG A 46 -20.22 9.13 -2.00
C ARG A 46 -19.79 8.87 -3.46
N ARG A 47 -18.52 9.07 -3.81
CA ARG A 47 -17.97 8.71 -5.12
C ARG A 47 -17.06 7.49 -5.03
N GLY A 48 -16.26 7.32 -3.98
CA GLY A 48 -15.34 6.16 -3.83
C GLY A 48 -13.95 6.62 -3.39
N PHE A 49 -12.90 5.96 -3.85
CA PHE A 49 -11.51 6.22 -3.49
C PHE A 49 -10.68 6.53 -4.72
N THR A 50 -9.86 7.56 -4.68
CA THR A 50 -8.91 7.91 -5.74
C THR A 50 -7.50 7.69 -5.24
N ALA A 51 -6.70 6.94 -6.01
CA ALA A 51 -5.28 6.76 -5.74
C ALA A 51 -4.46 7.69 -6.64
N THR A 52 -3.48 8.36 -6.03
CA THR A 52 -2.59 9.32 -6.67
C THR A 52 -1.16 8.95 -6.30
N THR A 53 -0.28 8.75 -7.28
CA THR A 53 1.14 8.46 -7.02
C THR A 53 1.88 9.70 -6.54
N GLY A 54 3.07 9.51 -5.97
CA GLY A 54 3.92 10.60 -5.49
C GLY A 54 4.35 11.59 -6.58
N LEU A 55 4.25 11.19 -7.84
CA LEU A 55 4.49 12.03 -9.02
C LEU A 55 3.26 12.87 -9.43
N GLY A 56 2.17 12.81 -8.67
CA GLY A 56 0.91 13.49 -8.99
C GLY A 56 0.10 12.79 -10.09
N ARG A 57 0.48 11.55 -10.47
CA ARG A 57 -0.28 10.76 -11.44
C ARG A 57 -1.44 10.08 -10.75
N ARG A 58 -2.66 10.41 -11.16
CA ARG A 58 -3.86 9.70 -10.68
C ARG A 58 -3.92 8.32 -11.35
N LEU A 59 -3.87 7.26 -10.54
CA LEU A 59 -3.97 5.87 -11.01
C LEU A 59 -5.39 5.52 -11.42
N GLY A 60 -6.38 6.12 -10.75
CA GLY A 60 -7.77 5.89 -11.08
C GLY A 60 -8.71 6.20 -9.93
N HIS A 61 -9.92 5.71 -10.09
CA HIS A 61 -10.99 5.78 -9.11
C HIS A 61 -11.49 4.36 -8.85
N PHE A 62 -11.64 4.04 -7.58
CA PHE A 62 -11.85 2.71 -7.05
C PHE A 62 -13.07 2.74 -6.12
N SER A 63 -13.81 1.64 -6.07
CA SER A 63 -14.98 1.53 -5.20
C SER A 63 -14.59 1.32 -3.74
N THR A 64 -13.41 0.73 -3.49
CA THR A 64 -12.93 0.41 -2.14
C THR A 64 -11.52 0.93 -1.87
N LEU A 65 -11.24 1.20 -0.59
CA LEU A 65 -9.92 1.59 -0.11
C LEU A 65 -8.87 0.51 -0.42
N HIS A 66 -9.26 -0.77 -0.30
CA HIS A 66 -8.36 -1.89 -0.55
C HIS A 66 -7.88 -1.93 -2.01
N GLU A 67 -8.78 -1.75 -2.98
CA GLU A 67 -8.42 -1.67 -4.40
C GLU A 67 -7.52 -0.47 -4.69
N ALA A 68 -7.82 0.69 -4.12
CA ALA A 68 -7.00 1.90 -4.30
C ALA A 68 -5.58 1.72 -3.75
N LYS A 69 -5.45 1.06 -2.59
CA LYS A 69 -4.15 0.75 -1.99
C LYS A 69 -3.37 -0.25 -2.83
N ALA A 70 -4.00 -1.36 -3.22
CA ALA A 70 -3.37 -2.38 -4.05
C ALA A 70 -2.88 -1.82 -5.39
N ALA A 71 -3.65 -0.94 -6.03
CA ALA A 71 -3.24 -0.28 -7.27
C ALA A 71 -2.03 0.65 -7.06
N LEU A 72 -1.96 1.36 -5.93
CA LEU A 72 -0.80 2.19 -5.60
C LEU A 72 0.44 1.33 -5.31
N GLU A 73 0.29 0.24 -4.56
CA GLU A 73 1.38 -0.68 -4.26
C GLU A 73 1.92 -1.36 -5.53
N ASP A 74 1.04 -1.72 -6.47
CA ASP A 74 1.43 -2.26 -7.77
C ASP A 74 2.19 -1.21 -8.61
N ALA A 75 1.68 0.03 -8.68
CA ALA A 75 2.36 1.11 -9.38
C ALA A 75 3.76 1.40 -8.82
N VAL A 76 3.89 1.40 -7.49
CA VAL A 76 5.16 1.63 -6.78
C VAL A 76 6.12 0.45 -6.92
N ALA A 77 5.62 -0.77 -7.14
CA ALA A 77 6.46 -1.95 -7.38
C ALA A 77 7.06 -2.01 -8.79
N VAL A 78 6.50 -1.25 -9.74
CA VAL A 78 6.93 -1.21 -11.15
C VAL A 78 7.88 -0.02 -11.44
N GLU A 79 7.92 0.99 -10.56
CA GLU A 79 8.75 2.21 -10.68
C GLU A 79 10.16 2.11 -10.10
#